data_AF-A0AB73KTB4-F1
#
_entry.id   AF-A0AB73KTB4-F1
#
_cell.length_a   1.000
_cell.length_b   1.000
_cell.length_c   1.000
_cell.angle_alpha   90.00
_cell.angle_beta   90.00
_cell.angle_gamma   90.00
#
_symmetry.space_group_name_H-M   'P 1'
#
loop_
_entity.id
_entity.type
_entity.pdbx_description
1 polymer ?
#
loop_
_entity_poly.entity_id
_entity_poly.type
_entity_poly.pdbx_seq_one_letter_code
_entity_poly.pdbx_strand_id
1 'polypeptide(L)'
;MTTEPADIAATAAVPAAHPSPYPAPRIALVGDRSPSVRSHQRVPVLLDALRERHGLPADGYWIPTEEAARPGAVAGFDAVWLLPGSPYRSEAGALAAVRTARENGIPFLGTCGGFQHALLEFARTVCGLGDARHAENNPDGDGDLLIAPLACSLVGHEGAVHTTPGSLAERLLGSRGTQERFHCDYGPVTDLLPRLREHGLRFTGHDTDGQPRIAELPEHPFFLATLFQPELAGDGSVPHPYIRGLAEAARSHTMSRVGKESPV
;
A
#
# COMPACT_ATOMS: atom_id res chain seq x y z
N MET A 1 23.01 -14.58 -54.03
CA MET A 1 23.29 -13.78 -52.82
C MET A 1 21.99 -13.64 -52.06
N THR A 2 21.70 -14.64 -51.23
CA THR A 2 20.60 -14.66 -50.26
C THR A 2 21.16 -14.18 -48.93
N THR A 3 20.66 -13.07 -48.42
CA THR A 3 20.99 -12.56 -47.07
C THR A 3 19.74 -12.70 -46.21
N GLU A 4 19.75 -13.67 -45.30
CA GLU A 4 18.89 -13.68 -44.11
C GLU A 4 19.40 -12.61 -43.13
N PRO A 5 18.50 -11.87 -42.44
CA PRO A 5 18.88 -11.14 -41.24
C PRO A 5 18.80 -12.05 -40.01
N ALA A 6 19.87 -12.02 -39.22
CA ALA A 6 20.03 -12.73 -37.97
C ALA A 6 19.04 -12.23 -36.90
N ASP A 7 18.31 -13.18 -36.31
CA ASP A 7 17.54 -12.99 -35.08
C ASP A 7 18.47 -13.24 -33.88
N ILE A 8 18.74 -12.20 -33.08
CA ILE A 8 19.45 -12.30 -31.80
C ILE A 8 18.86 -11.33 -30.77
N ALA A 9 17.64 -11.60 -30.33
CA ALA A 9 17.16 -11.13 -29.02
C ALA A 9 17.49 -12.18 -27.95
N ALA A 10 18.77 -12.26 -27.54
CA ALA A 10 19.17 -13.06 -26.39
C ALA A 10 18.68 -12.37 -25.10
N THR A 11 17.57 -12.87 -24.54
CA THR A 11 17.17 -12.53 -23.17
C THR A 11 18.20 -13.17 -22.23
N ALA A 12 19.06 -12.34 -21.63
CA ALA A 12 19.98 -12.80 -20.59
C ALA A 12 19.14 -13.32 -19.41
N ALA A 13 19.22 -14.62 -19.15
CA ALA A 13 18.62 -15.24 -17.98
C ALA A 13 19.24 -14.61 -16.72
N VAL A 14 18.38 -14.08 -15.85
CA VAL A 14 18.78 -13.64 -14.52
C VAL A 14 19.29 -14.88 -13.77
N PRO A 15 20.54 -14.89 -13.26
CA PRO A 15 21.07 -16.05 -12.55
C PRO A 15 20.17 -16.35 -11.35
N ALA A 16 19.87 -17.64 -11.15
CA ALA A 16 19.04 -18.11 -10.03
C ALA A 16 19.60 -17.55 -8.71
N ALA A 17 18.77 -16.78 -8.00
CA ALA A 17 19.12 -16.23 -6.71
C ALA A 17 19.55 -17.37 -5.77
N HIS A 18 20.67 -17.20 -5.08
CA HIS A 18 21.02 -18.11 -3.99
C HIS A 18 19.88 -18.08 -2.97
N PRO A 19 19.38 -19.25 -2.50
CA PRO A 19 18.30 -19.27 -1.53
C PRO A 19 18.73 -18.50 -0.29
N SER A 20 17.95 -17.48 0.07
CA SER A 20 18.14 -16.72 1.30
C SER A 20 18.11 -17.69 2.50
N PRO A 21 19.04 -17.59 3.46
CA PRO A 21 18.97 -18.40 4.68
C PRO A 21 17.80 -18.00 5.59
N TYR A 22 17.17 -16.85 5.33
CA TYR A 22 16.00 -16.36 6.06
C TYR A 22 14.70 -16.88 5.44
N PRO A 23 13.68 -17.19 6.25
CA PRO A 23 12.35 -17.55 5.76
C PRO A 23 11.76 -16.42 4.91
N ALA A 24 10.84 -16.77 4.01
CA ALA A 24 10.10 -15.77 3.26
C ALA A 24 9.33 -14.85 4.24
N PRO A 25 9.37 -13.52 4.04
CA PRO A 25 8.62 -12.59 4.86
C PRO A 25 7.12 -12.86 4.76
N ARG A 26 6.42 -12.78 5.88
CA ARG A 26 4.97 -12.94 5.97
C ARG A 26 4.29 -11.59 5.85
N ILE A 27 3.38 -11.44 4.90
CA ILE A 27 2.61 -10.22 4.68
C ILE A 27 1.16 -10.45 5.10
N ALA A 28 0.66 -9.64 6.04
CA ALA A 28 -0.76 -9.59 6.37
C ALA A 28 -1.50 -8.81 5.27
N LEU A 29 -2.30 -9.53 4.47
CA LEU A 29 -3.20 -8.98 3.46
C LEU A 29 -4.53 -8.66 4.15
N VAL A 30 -4.66 -7.45 4.68
CA VAL A 30 -5.83 -7.03 5.45
C VAL A 30 -6.90 -6.50 4.50
N GLY A 31 -8.10 -7.05 4.59
CA GLY A 31 -9.23 -6.64 3.77
C GLY A 31 -10.31 -7.71 3.73
N ASP A 32 -11.47 -7.39 3.16
CA ASP A 32 -12.60 -8.31 3.09
C ASP A 32 -12.60 -9.03 1.75
N ARG A 33 -11.91 -10.18 1.68
CA ARG A 33 -11.67 -10.92 0.43
C ARG A 33 -12.98 -11.12 -0.33
N SER A 34 -12.97 -10.73 -1.59
CA SER A 34 -14.12 -10.87 -2.48
C SER A 34 -13.66 -11.09 -3.91
N PRO A 35 -14.27 -12.05 -4.63
CA PRO A 35 -14.02 -12.22 -6.06
C PRO A 35 -14.56 -11.05 -6.89
N SER A 36 -15.44 -10.19 -6.37
CA SER A 36 -15.91 -9.00 -7.11
C SER A 36 -14.88 -7.87 -7.15
N VAL A 37 -13.86 -7.91 -6.29
CA VAL A 37 -12.83 -6.86 -6.19
C VAL A 37 -11.63 -7.28 -7.03
N ARG A 38 -11.38 -6.57 -8.13
CA ARG A 38 -10.34 -6.93 -9.11
C ARG A 38 -8.93 -6.96 -8.50
N SER A 39 -8.60 -6.02 -7.61
CA SER A 39 -7.29 -6.00 -6.93
C SER A 39 -7.08 -7.26 -6.08
N HIS A 40 -8.11 -7.77 -5.39
CA HIS A 40 -8.03 -9.01 -4.62
C HIS A 40 -7.67 -10.24 -5.49
N GLN A 41 -8.16 -10.27 -6.73
CA GLN A 41 -7.81 -11.32 -7.69
C GLN A 41 -6.36 -11.20 -8.18
N ARG A 42 -5.80 -9.99 -8.20
CA ARG A 42 -4.43 -9.72 -8.66
C ARG A 42 -3.36 -10.06 -7.64
N VAL A 43 -3.65 -9.94 -6.34
CA VAL A 43 -2.66 -10.11 -5.27
C VAL A 43 -1.88 -11.43 -5.37
N PRO A 44 -2.51 -12.62 -5.52
CA PRO A 44 -1.75 -13.87 -5.63
C PRO A 44 -0.77 -13.88 -6.82
N VAL A 45 -1.21 -13.39 -7.98
CA VAL A 45 -0.37 -13.30 -9.19
C VAL A 45 0.81 -12.37 -8.97
N LEU A 46 0.60 -11.27 -8.25
CA LEU A 46 1.66 -10.30 -7.93
C LEU A 46 2.70 -10.90 -6.97
N LEU A 47 2.26 -11.68 -5.98
CA LEU A 47 3.18 -12.40 -5.08
C LEU A 47 4.02 -13.44 -5.83
N ASP A 48 3.40 -14.18 -6.76
CA ASP A 48 4.13 -15.10 -7.65
C ASP A 48 5.13 -14.37 -8.55
N ALA A 49 4.72 -13.25 -9.14
CA ALA A 49 5.60 -12.45 -9.98
C ALA A 49 6.78 -11.83 -9.21
N LEU A 50 6.59 -11.44 -7.95
CA LEU A 50 7.69 -11.02 -7.06
C LEU A 50 8.73 -12.13 -6.87
N ARG A 51 8.26 -13.35 -6.60
CA ARG A 51 9.12 -14.53 -6.45
C ARG A 51 9.86 -14.84 -7.74
N GLU A 52 9.16 -14.93 -8.86
CA GLU A 52 9.68 -15.44 -10.12
C GLU A 52 10.57 -14.42 -10.87
N ARG A 53 10.20 -13.14 -10.85
CA ARG A 53 10.93 -12.10 -11.61
C ARG A 53 11.97 -11.36 -10.80
N HIS A 54 11.74 -11.22 -9.50
CA HIS A 54 12.59 -10.39 -8.64
C HIS A 54 13.35 -11.20 -7.58
N GLY A 55 13.10 -12.51 -7.46
CA GLY A 55 13.72 -13.34 -6.42
C GLY A 55 13.34 -12.86 -5.01
N LEU A 56 12.14 -12.28 -4.88
CA LEU A 56 11.60 -11.74 -3.63
C LEU A 56 10.36 -12.56 -3.23
N PRO A 57 10.53 -13.79 -2.70
CA PRO A 57 9.40 -14.55 -2.19
C PRO A 57 8.76 -13.79 -1.02
N ALA A 58 7.43 -13.80 -0.94
CA ALA A 58 6.66 -13.23 0.16
C ALA A 58 5.38 -14.04 0.34
N ASP A 59 5.11 -14.47 1.58
CA ASP A 59 3.97 -15.30 1.91
C ASP A 59 2.80 -14.41 2.36
N GLY A 60 1.76 -14.34 1.53
CA GLY A 60 0.56 -13.54 1.81
C GLY A 60 -0.47 -14.29 2.65
N TYR A 61 -0.91 -13.69 3.76
CA TYR A 61 -1.94 -14.24 4.64
C TYR A 61 -3.14 -13.29 4.66
N TRP A 62 -4.29 -13.77 4.21
CA TRP A 62 -5.50 -12.97 4.21
C TRP A 62 -6.08 -12.82 5.60
N ILE A 63 -6.24 -11.59 6.07
CA ILE A 63 -6.82 -11.27 7.38
C ILE A 63 -8.10 -10.46 7.16
N PRO A 64 -9.30 -11.04 7.40
CA PRO A 64 -10.56 -10.29 7.35
C PRO A 64 -10.54 -9.08 8.30
N THR A 65 -11.22 -8.00 7.95
CA THR A 65 -11.15 -6.77 8.77
C THR A 65 -11.71 -6.99 10.17
N GLU A 66 -12.76 -7.80 10.32
CA GLU A 66 -13.31 -8.19 11.63
C GLU A 66 -12.28 -8.93 12.50
N GLU A 67 -11.40 -9.73 11.90
CA GLU A 67 -10.33 -10.41 12.63
C GLU A 67 -9.17 -9.48 12.96
N ALA A 68 -8.87 -8.52 12.09
CA ALA A 68 -7.85 -7.50 12.30
C ALA A 68 -8.16 -6.59 13.50
N ALA A 69 -9.42 -6.51 13.94
CA ALA A 69 -9.82 -5.81 15.15
C ALA A 69 -9.32 -6.47 16.44
N ARG A 70 -8.90 -7.74 16.40
CA ARG A 70 -8.32 -8.42 17.57
C ARG A 70 -6.95 -7.82 17.91
N PRO A 71 -6.66 -7.55 19.20
CA PRO A 71 -5.35 -7.04 19.61
C PRO A 71 -4.20 -7.93 19.08
N GLY A 72 -3.22 -7.30 18.44
CA GLY A 72 -2.04 -7.99 17.92
C GLY A 72 -2.27 -8.88 16.70
N ALA A 73 -3.44 -8.82 16.05
CA ALA A 73 -3.76 -9.66 14.88
C ALA A 73 -2.71 -9.61 13.77
N VAL A 74 -2.06 -8.46 13.59
CA VAL A 74 -1.01 -8.26 12.57
C VAL A 74 0.39 -8.05 13.15
N ALA A 75 0.57 -8.05 14.47
CA ALA A 75 1.83 -7.65 15.12
C ALA A 75 3.01 -8.60 14.84
N GLY A 76 2.74 -9.88 14.53
CA GLY A 76 3.77 -10.87 14.20
C GLY A 76 4.19 -10.89 12.73
N PHE A 77 3.54 -10.11 11.87
CA PHE A 77 3.84 -10.09 10.44
C PHE A 77 5.06 -9.22 10.13
N ASP A 78 5.66 -9.49 8.96
CA ASP A 78 6.83 -8.76 8.48
C ASP A 78 6.43 -7.54 7.63
N ALA A 79 5.19 -7.51 7.16
CA ALA A 79 4.55 -6.33 6.58
C ALA A 79 3.02 -6.42 6.70
N VAL A 80 2.37 -5.27 6.59
CA VAL A 80 0.91 -5.14 6.50
C VAL A 80 0.56 -4.47 5.18
N TRP A 81 -0.32 -5.10 4.42
CA TRP A 81 -0.94 -4.53 3.22
C TRP A 81 -2.44 -4.40 3.45
N LEU A 82 -2.91 -3.17 3.65
CA LEU A 82 -4.34 -2.87 3.73
C LEU A 82 -4.89 -2.66 2.32
N LEU A 83 -5.64 -3.66 1.86
CA LEU A 83 -6.11 -3.78 0.48
C LEU A 83 -7.38 -2.97 0.22
N PRO A 84 -7.71 -2.69 -1.06
CA PRO A 84 -8.95 -2.00 -1.42
C PRO A 84 -10.22 -2.78 -1.05
N GLY A 85 -11.39 -2.18 -1.27
CA GLY A 85 -12.68 -2.82 -1.01
C GLY A 85 -13.39 -2.29 0.25
N SER A 86 -13.21 -1.00 0.54
CA SER A 86 -14.14 -0.30 1.44
C SER A 86 -15.53 -0.20 0.78
N PRO A 87 -16.62 -0.11 1.56
CA PRO A 87 -16.65 -0.09 3.01
C PRO A 87 -16.24 -1.45 3.59
N TYR A 88 -15.33 -1.44 4.55
CA TYR A 88 -14.92 -2.65 5.24
C TYR A 88 -16.04 -3.15 6.15
N ARG A 89 -16.15 -4.46 6.33
CA ARG A 89 -17.05 -5.06 7.33
C ARG A 89 -16.73 -4.58 8.74
N SER A 90 -15.45 -4.29 9.02
CA SER A 90 -15.01 -3.64 10.25
C SER A 90 -14.04 -2.49 9.97
N GLU A 91 -14.54 -1.24 10.04
CA GLU A 91 -13.68 -0.04 10.01
C GLU A 91 -12.67 -0.10 11.17
N ALA A 92 -13.13 -0.46 12.37
CA ALA A 92 -12.29 -0.58 13.56
C ALA A 92 -11.10 -1.54 13.35
N GLY A 93 -11.30 -2.64 12.64
CA GLY A 93 -10.23 -3.58 12.32
C GLY A 93 -9.23 -3.07 11.29
N ALA A 94 -9.70 -2.35 10.26
CA ALA A 94 -8.80 -1.68 9.33
C ALA A 94 -7.92 -0.64 10.05
N LEU A 95 -8.52 0.18 10.93
CA LEU A 95 -7.80 1.16 11.74
C LEU A 95 -6.83 0.49 12.73
N ALA A 96 -7.23 -0.62 13.37
CA ALA A 96 -6.36 -1.37 14.26
C ALA A 96 -5.13 -1.94 13.55
N ALA A 97 -5.28 -2.41 12.31
CA ALA A 97 -4.17 -2.90 11.49
C ALA A 97 -3.18 -1.78 11.13
N VAL A 98 -3.69 -0.62 10.67
CA VAL A 98 -2.87 0.56 10.39
C VAL A 98 -2.10 0.99 11.64
N ARG A 99 -2.81 1.13 12.76
CA ARG A 99 -2.22 1.56 14.04
C ARG A 99 -1.12 0.62 14.49
N THR A 100 -1.39 -0.69 14.46
CA THR A 100 -0.41 -1.71 14.86
C THR A 100 0.83 -1.63 13.99
N ALA A 101 0.67 -1.45 12.68
CA ALA A 101 1.81 -1.30 11.77
C ALA A 101 2.62 -0.05 12.09
N ARG A 102 1.95 1.10 12.20
CA ARG A 102 2.54 2.42 12.50
C ARG A 102 3.31 2.44 13.81
N GLU A 103 2.71 1.92 14.89
CA GLU A 103 3.29 1.98 16.23
C GLU A 103 4.43 0.98 16.43
N ASN A 104 4.39 -0.17 15.73
CA ASN A 104 5.40 -1.23 15.89
C ASN A 104 6.51 -1.17 14.82
N GLY A 105 6.48 -0.23 13.89
CA GLY A 105 7.48 -0.13 12.83
C GLY A 105 7.36 -1.23 11.76
N ILE A 106 6.18 -1.84 11.60
CA ILE A 106 5.96 -2.92 10.63
C ILE A 106 5.72 -2.28 9.27
N PRO A 107 6.49 -2.60 8.22
CA PRO A 107 6.29 -2.07 6.87
C PRO A 107 4.83 -2.08 6.43
N PHE A 108 4.31 -0.93 6.01
CA PHE A 108 2.91 -0.74 5.69
C PHE A 108 2.69 -0.24 4.26
N LEU A 109 1.75 -0.86 3.55
CA LEU A 109 1.18 -0.37 2.29
C LEU A 109 -0.35 -0.31 2.39
N GLY A 110 -0.95 0.86 2.23
CA GLY A 110 -2.41 1.03 2.15
C GLY A 110 -2.84 1.53 0.77
N THR A 111 -3.75 0.83 0.08
CA THR A 111 -4.15 1.19 -1.30
C THR A 111 -5.66 1.46 -1.41
N CYS A 112 -6.04 2.52 -2.12
CA CYS A 112 -7.41 3.04 -2.20
C CYS A 112 -8.10 3.17 -0.83
N GLY A 113 -8.99 2.25 -0.46
CA GLY A 113 -9.59 2.17 0.88
C GLY A 113 -8.54 2.15 1.99
N GLY A 114 -7.42 1.46 1.78
CA GLY A 114 -6.33 1.41 2.74
C GLY A 114 -5.63 2.76 2.92
N PHE A 115 -5.55 3.59 1.88
CA PHE A 115 -5.07 4.96 1.99
C PHE A 115 -6.01 5.83 2.81
N GLN A 116 -7.30 5.77 2.52
CA GLN A 116 -8.33 6.54 3.23
C GLN A 116 -8.33 6.23 4.73
N HIS A 117 -8.24 4.94 5.08
CA HIS A 117 -8.22 4.48 6.46
C HIS A 117 -6.87 4.74 7.14
N ALA A 118 -5.76 4.81 6.40
CA ALA A 118 -4.48 5.26 6.94
C ALA A 118 -4.52 6.72 7.38
N LEU A 119 -5.13 7.60 6.57
CA LEU A 119 -5.35 9.00 6.97
C LEU A 119 -6.29 9.10 8.18
N LEU A 120 -7.37 8.31 8.18
CA LEU A 120 -8.36 8.31 9.25
C LEU A 120 -7.77 7.84 10.59
N GLU A 121 -6.96 6.78 10.59
CA GLU A 121 -6.27 6.29 11.78
C GLU A 121 -5.32 7.36 12.33
N PHE A 122 -4.50 7.96 11.46
CA PHE A 122 -3.52 8.97 11.87
C PHE A 122 -4.19 10.24 12.42
N ALA A 123 -5.28 10.67 11.77
CA ALA A 123 -6.06 11.81 12.22
C ALA A 123 -6.64 11.58 13.63
N ARG A 124 -7.28 10.42 13.86
CA ARG A 124 -7.93 10.08 15.13
C ARG A 124 -6.94 9.86 16.26
N THR A 125 -5.78 9.24 15.99
CA THR A 125 -4.88 8.79 17.06
C THR A 125 -3.68 9.70 17.30
N VAL A 126 -3.20 10.41 16.27
CA VAL A 126 -2.01 11.29 16.38
C VAL A 126 -2.41 12.75 16.38
N CYS A 127 -3.32 13.17 15.48
CA CYS A 127 -3.64 14.58 15.29
C CYS A 127 -4.65 15.15 16.30
N GLY A 128 -5.23 14.29 17.15
CA GLY A 128 -6.30 14.63 18.09
C GLY A 128 -7.68 14.85 17.44
N LEU A 129 -7.86 14.43 16.18
CA LEU A 129 -9.12 14.54 15.44
C LEU A 129 -9.98 13.30 15.66
N GLY A 130 -10.35 13.03 16.92
CA GLY A 130 -11.12 11.83 17.30
C GLY A 130 -12.47 11.71 16.59
N ASP A 131 -13.05 12.85 16.22
CA ASP A 131 -14.32 12.93 15.49
C ASP A 131 -14.20 12.89 13.97
N ALA A 132 -13.00 12.71 13.41
CA ALA A 132 -12.83 12.52 11.98
C ALA A 132 -13.66 11.31 11.50
N ARG A 133 -14.39 11.45 10.39
CA ARG A 133 -15.24 10.40 9.81
C ARG A 133 -14.91 10.13 8.35
N HIS A 134 -15.25 8.93 7.91
CA HIS A 134 -15.33 8.53 6.52
C HIS A 134 -16.79 8.56 6.08
N ALA A 135 -17.12 9.30 5.02
CA ALA A 135 -18.51 9.48 4.58
C ALA A 135 -19.20 8.15 4.23
N GLU A 136 -18.48 7.19 3.64
CA GLU A 136 -19.00 5.86 3.30
C GLU A 136 -19.51 5.07 4.53
N ASN A 137 -18.99 5.38 5.72
CA ASN A 137 -19.35 4.74 6.99
C ASN A 137 -20.22 5.64 7.88
N ASN A 138 -20.62 6.82 7.39
CA ASN A 138 -21.33 7.84 8.16
C ASN A 138 -22.56 8.34 7.38
N PRO A 139 -23.62 7.51 7.23
CA PRO A 139 -24.79 7.85 6.43
C PRO A 139 -25.59 9.03 7.01
N ASP A 140 -25.49 9.26 8.33
CA ASP A 140 -26.23 10.30 9.04
C ASP A 140 -25.55 11.69 8.96
N GLY A 141 -24.28 11.73 8.54
CA GLY A 141 -23.56 12.98 8.25
C GLY A 141 -23.02 13.75 9.46
N ASP A 142 -23.00 13.13 10.64
CA ASP A 142 -22.49 13.78 11.87
C ASP A 142 -20.94 13.81 11.92
N GLY A 143 -20.35 14.90 12.42
CA GLY A 143 -18.90 15.04 12.63
C GLY A 143 -18.09 15.52 11.43
N ASP A 144 -16.78 15.65 11.61
CA ASP A 144 -15.88 16.22 10.60
C ASP A 144 -15.48 15.16 9.57
N LEU A 145 -15.95 15.30 8.33
CA LEU A 145 -15.55 14.41 7.24
C LEU A 145 -14.08 14.64 6.88
N LEU A 146 -13.23 13.66 7.15
CA LEU A 146 -11.86 13.62 6.63
C LEU A 146 -11.84 13.02 5.23
N ILE A 147 -12.71 12.05 4.97
CA ILE A 147 -12.86 11.40 3.69
C ILE A 147 -14.30 11.60 3.22
N ALA A 148 -14.47 12.25 2.07
CA ALA A 148 -15.77 12.64 1.51
C ALA A 148 -15.93 12.09 0.07
N PRO A 149 -17.18 12.01 -0.45
CA PRO A 149 -17.41 11.64 -1.83
C PRO A 149 -16.67 12.58 -2.78
N LEU A 150 -16.01 12.02 -3.79
CA LEU A 150 -15.40 12.80 -4.85
C LEU A 150 -16.51 13.37 -5.74
N ALA A 151 -16.36 14.62 -6.17
CA ALA A 151 -17.27 15.25 -7.12
C ALA A 151 -17.34 14.48 -8.46
N CYS A 152 -16.22 13.85 -8.84
CA CYS A 152 -16.14 12.91 -9.96
C CYS A 152 -15.57 11.58 -9.46
N SER A 153 -16.30 10.49 -9.70
CA SER A 153 -15.79 9.13 -9.43
C SER A 153 -14.50 8.88 -10.20
N LEU A 154 -13.51 8.29 -9.54
CA LEU A 154 -12.26 7.86 -10.19
C LEU A 154 -12.32 6.39 -10.59
N VAL A 155 -13.48 5.73 -10.53
CA VAL A 155 -13.63 4.32 -10.89
C VAL A 155 -13.26 4.08 -12.36
N GLY A 156 -12.25 3.25 -12.58
CA GLY A 156 -11.78 2.91 -13.93
C GLY A 156 -10.95 4.02 -14.61
N HIS A 157 -10.63 5.09 -13.89
CA HIS A 157 -9.83 6.19 -14.43
C HIS A 157 -8.34 5.90 -14.32
N GLU A 158 -7.58 6.36 -15.32
CA GLU A 158 -6.12 6.47 -15.25
C GLU A 158 -5.74 7.94 -15.16
N GLY A 159 -4.81 8.28 -14.27
CA GLY A 159 -4.42 9.66 -14.02
C GLY A 159 -2.92 9.81 -13.73
N ALA A 160 -2.38 10.97 -14.06
CA ALA A 160 -1.00 11.30 -13.77
C ALA A 160 -0.83 11.55 -12.27
N VAL A 161 0.22 10.97 -11.70
CA VAL A 161 0.66 11.24 -10.33
C VAL A 161 2.10 11.71 -10.36
N HIS A 162 2.33 12.89 -9.80
CA HIS A 162 3.64 13.53 -9.68
C HIS A 162 4.18 13.34 -8.26
N THR A 163 5.34 12.71 -8.14
CA THR A 163 5.98 12.45 -6.84
C THR A 163 6.89 13.61 -6.40
N THR A 164 6.97 13.81 -5.10
CA THR A 164 7.86 14.80 -4.48
C THR A 164 9.31 14.27 -4.51
N PRO A 165 10.30 15.07 -4.96
CA PRO A 165 11.70 14.66 -4.96
C PRO A 165 12.20 14.21 -3.58
N GLY A 166 12.93 13.10 -3.52
CA GLY A 166 13.48 12.56 -2.27
C GLY A 166 12.45 11.88 -1.37
N SER A 167 11.19 11.75 -1.77
CA SER A 167 10.18 10.93 -1.09
C SER A 167 10.47 9.43 -1.23
N LEU A 168 9.86 8.59 -0.38
CA LEU A 168 9.88 7.14 -0.58
C LEU A 168 9.23 6.78 -1.92
N ALA A 169 8.10 7.43 -2.27
CA ALA A 169 7.41 7.26 -3.53
C ALA A 169 8.29 7.48 -4.76
N GLU A 170 9.04 8.60 -4.82
CA GLU A 170 9.98 8.85 -5.93
C GLU A 170 11.09 7.81 -5.97
N ARG A 171 11.70 7.48 -4.82
CA ARG A 171 12.79 6.49 -4.76
C ARG A 171 12.36 5.11 -5.25
N LEU A 172 11.15 4.66 -4.88
CA LEU A 172 10.63 3.36 -5.30
C LEU A 172 10.25 3.35 -6.78
N LEU A 173 9.62 4.41 -7.30
CA LEU A 173 9.29 4.51 -8.73
C LEU A 173 10.54 4.65 -9.60
N GLY A 174 11.57 5.35 -9.12
CA GLY A 174 12.71 5.78 -9.95
C GLY A 174 12.36 6.89 -10.94
N SER A 175 11.18 7.51 -10.81
CA SER A 175 10.70 8.60 -11.65
C SER A 175 9.91 9.63 -10.83
N ARG A 176 9.71 10.81 -11.44
CA ARG A 176 8.92 11.92 -10.86
C ARG A 176 7.45 11.93 -11.31
N GLY A 177 7.05 10.92 -12.08
CA GLY A 177 5.75 10.85 -12.71
C GLY A 177 5.40 9.43 -13.09
N THR A 178 4.14 9.07 -12.88
CA THR A 178 3.57 7.76 -13.22
C THR A 178 2.11 7.92 -13.63
N GLN A 179 1.60 6.97 -14.42
CA GLN A 179 0.19 6.87 -14.79
C GLN A 179 -0.45 5.77 -13.95
N GLU A 180 -1.44 6.14 -13.14
CA GLU A 180 -1.97 5.26 -12.11
C GLU A 180 -3.46 4.99 -12.27
N ARG A 181 -3.89 3.80 -11.86
CA ARG A 181 -5.28 3.35 -11.94
C ARG A 181 -6.02 3.59 -10.64
N PHE A 182 -7.16 4.24 -10.74
CA PHE A 182 -8.02 4.55 -9.61
C PHE A 182 -9.29 3.70 -9.63
N HIS A 183 -9.79 3.42 -8.43
CA HIS A 183 -11.06 2.73 -8.23
C HIS A 183 -11.66 3.13 -6.88
N CYS A 184 -11.88 4.43 -6.71
CA CYS A 184 -12.39 5.01 -5.47
C CYS A 184 -13.40 6.11 -5.80
N ASP A 185 -14.50 6.13 -5.06
CA ASP A 185 -15.53 7.18 -5.11
C ASP A 185 -15.32 8.25 -4.03
N TYR A 186 -14.34 8.07 -3.16
CA TYR A 186 -14.07 8.93 -2.01
C TYR A 186 -12.61 9.40 -1.97
N GLY A 187 -12.39 10.57 -1.38
CA GLY A 187 -11.07 11.16 -1.24
C GLY A 187 -10.96 12.12 -0.05
N PRO A 188 -9.73 12.54 0.26
CA PRO A 188 -9.46 13.40 1.41
C PRO A 188 -10.05 14.79 1.25
N VAL A 189 -10.62 15.32 2.33
CA VAL A 189 -11.05 16.71 2.44
C VAL A 189 -9.84 17.60 2.69
N THR A 190 -9.57 18.53 1.78
CA THR A 190 -8.34 19.31 1.72
C THR A 190 -8.10 20.17 2.97
N ASP A 191 -9.17 20.67 3.60
CA ASP A 191 -9.11 21.60 4.73
C ASP A 191 -8.50 20.98 6.00
N LEU A 192 -8.61 19.65 6.16
CA LEU A 192 -8.06 18.94 7.33
C LEU A 192 -6.62 18.48 7.12
N LEU A 193 -6.13 18.45 5.88
CA LEU A 193 -4.79 17.95 5.55
C LEU A 193 -3.63 18.77 6.11
N PRO A 194 -3.72 20.11 6.25
CA PRO A 194 -2.70 20.87 6.98
C PRO A 194 -2.45 20.31 8.38
N ARG A 195 -3.50 19.88 9.09
CA ARG A 195 -3.36 19.30 10.42
C ARG A 195 -2.57 17.99 10.42
N LEU A 196 -2.83 17.13 9.44
CA LEU A 196 -2.08 15.87 9.29
C LEU A 196 -0.60 16.15 8.99
N ARG A 197 -0.31 17.19 8.19
CA ARG A 197 1.07 17.63 7.87
C ARG A 197 1.82 18.16 9.08
N GLU A 198 1.16 18.95 9.92
CA GLU A 198 1.75 19.49 11.16
C GLU A 198 2.23 18.38 12.11
N HIS A 199 1.56 17.23 12.10
CA HIS A 199 1.89 16.06 12.93
C HIS A 199 2.85 15.07 12.25
N GLY A 200 3.40 15.42 11.09
CA GLY A 200 4.50 14.67 10.45
C GLY A 200 4.11 13.79 9.26
N LEU A 201 2.82 13.64 8.95
CA LEU A 201 2.39 12.93 7.74
C LEU A 201 2.73 13.78 6.49
N ARG A 202 3.38 13.19 5.49
CA ARG A 202 3.72 13.88 4.24
C ARG A 202 2.87 13.38 3.09
N PHE A 203 2.28 14.31 2.35
CA PHE A 203 1.66 14.02 1.05
C PHE A 203 2.73 14.20 -0.02
N THR A 204 3.16 13.09 -0.61
CA THR A 204 4.36 13.00 -1.47
C THR A 204 4.04 12.65 -2.91
N GLY A 205 2.76 12.59 -3.26
CA GLY A 205 2.29 12.36 -4.62
C GLY A 205 0.99 13.11 -4.84
N HIS A 206 0.89 13.83 -5.94
CA HIS A 206 -0.26 14.68 -6.27
C HIS A 206 -0.68 14.45 -7.72
N ASP A 207 -1.96 14.64 -8.02
CA ASP A 207 -2.41 14.70 -9.40
C ASP A 207 -2.12 16.07 -10.04
N THR A 208 -2.61 16.27 -11.27
CA THR A 208 -2.45 17.51 -12.03
C THR A 208 -3.11 18.73 -11.38
N ASP A 209 -4.13 18.51 -10.55
CA ASP A 209 -4.85 19.57 -9.83
C ASP A 209 -4.25 19.83 -8.44
N GLY A 210 -3.14 19.16 -8.12
CA GLY A 210 -2.45 19.29 -6.83
C GLY A 210 -3.12 18.54 -5.69
N GLN A 211 -4.10 17.68 -5.98
CA GLN A 211 -4.77 16.88 -4.95
C GLN A 211 -3.89 15.70 -4.54
N PRO A 212 -3.81 15.38 -3.24
CA PRO A 212 -2.96 14.31 -2.77
C PRO A 212 -3.47 12.94 -3.25
N ARG A 213 -2.52 12.13 -3.72
CA ARG A 213 -2.70 10.75 -4.17
C ARG A 213 -1.77 9.77 -3.47
N ILE A 214 -0.74 10.27 -2.78
CA ILE A 214 0.20 9.46 -1.98
C ILE A 214 0.44 10.14 -0.63
N ALA A 215 0.46 9.36 0.44
CA ALA A 215 0.86 9.76 1.78
C ALA A 215 1.93 8.83 2.35
N GLU A 216 2.86 9.39 3.10
CA GLU A 216 3.99 8.71 3.73
C GLU A 216 4.20 9.23 5.16
N LEU A 217 4.79 8.39 6.02
CA LEU A 217 5.25 8.80 7.35
C LEU A 217 6.77 8.67 7.42
N PRO A 218 7.55 9.76 7.26
CA PRO A 218 9.00 9.70 7.10
C PRO A 218 9.78 9.10 8.28
N GLU A 219 9.24 9.17 9.49
CA GLU A 219 9.87 8.60 10.69
C GLU A 219 9.69 7.08 10.78
N HIS A 220 8.79 6.51 9.98
CA HIS A 220 8.50 5.08 9.95
C HIS A 220 9.41 4.38 8.93
N PRO A 221 9.93 3.16 9.22
CA PRO A 221 10.89 2.46 8.34
C PRO A 221 10.37 2.24 6.91
N PHE A 222 9.07 1.94 6.78
CA PHE A 222 8.36 1.91 5.50
C PHE A 222 6.88 2.14 5.75
N PHE A 223 6.34 3.33 5.43
CA PHE A 223 4.91 3.61 5.51
C PHE A 223 4.50 4.35 4.25
N LEU A 224 3.74 3.68 3.39
CA LEU A 224 3.28 4.23 2.13
C LEU A 224 1.79 3.96 1.96
N ALA A 225 1.06 4.98 1.55
CA ALA A 225 -0.35 4.86 1.25
C ALA A 225 -0.65 5.54 -0.08
N THR A 226 -1.41 4.89 -0.96
CA THR A 226 -1.77 5.42 -2.28
C THR A 226 -3.28 5.40 -2.47
N LEU A 227 -3.85 6.49 -2.97
CA LEU A 227 -5.27 6.52 -3.33
C LEU A 227 -5.56 5.64 -4.56
N PHE A 228 -4.60 5.53 -5.49
CA PHE A 228 -4.67 4.57 -6.59
C PHE A 228 -4.36 3.14 -6.14
N GLN A 229 -4.55 2.19 -7.06
CA GLN A 229 -4.34 0.75 -6.85
C GLN A 229 -3.15 0.24 -7.69
N PRO A 230 -1.93 0.21 -7.12
CA PRO A 230 -0.76 -0.46 -7.69
C PRO A 230 -1.04 -1.90 -8.16
N GLU A 231 -2.00 -2.58 -7.54
CA GLU A 231 -2.42 -3.94 -7.86
C GLU A 231 -3.00 -4.06 -9.27
N LEU A 232 -3.53 -2.96 -9.81
CA LEU A 232 -4.15 -2.92 -11.13
C LEU A 232 -3.17 -2.50 -12.23
N ALA A 233 -1.91 -2.17 -11.90
CA ALA A 233 -0.91 -1.79 -12.87
C ALA A 233 -0.64 -2.90 -13.90
N GLY A 234 -0.65 -2.53 -15.18
CA GLY A 234 -0.41 -3.46 -16.28
C GLY A 234 -1.35 -4.67 -16.30
N ASP A 235 -0.79 -5.83 -16.65
CA ASP A 235 -1.48 -7.12 -16.70
C ASP A 235 -1.18 -8.01 -15.48
N GLY A 236 -0.53 -7.47 -14.44
CA GLY A 236 -0.10 -8.19 -13.24
C GLY A 236 1.15 -9.06 -13.42
N SER A 237 1.73 -9.13 -14.63
CA SER A 237 2.94 -9.91 -14.87
C SER A 237 4.19 -9.26 -14.25
N VAL A 238 4.21 -7.92 -14.12
CA VAL A 238 5.30 -7.16 -13.48
C VAL A 238 4.71 -6.44 -12.26
N PRO A 239 5.18 -6.75 -11.03
CA PRO A 239 4.73 -6.05 -9.84
C PRO A 239 5.04 -4.56 -9.90
N HIS A 240 4.09 -3.74 -9.47
CA HIS A 240 4.30 -2.31 -9.34
C HIS A 240 5.48 -2.02 -8.38
N PRO A 241 6.33 -1.00 -8.62
CA PRO A 241 7.49 -0.72 -7.77
C PRO A 241 7.17 -0.54 -6.28
N TYR A 242 5.96 -0.06 -5.94
CA TYR A 242 5.52 0.04 -4.53
C TYR A 242 5.24 -1.30 -3.87
N ILE A 243 4.70 -2.26 -4.63
CA ILE A 243 4.47 -3.63 -4.15
C ILE A 243 5.82 -4.33 -3.96
N ARG A 244 6.75 -4.15 -4.90
CA ARG A 244 8.13 -4.61 -4.75
C ARG A 244 8.82 -3.99 -3.54
N GLY A 245 8.68 -2.67 -3.36
CA GLY A 245 9.23 -1.95 -2.20
C GLY A 245 8.70 -2.48 -0.87
N LEU A 246 7.41 -2.81 -0.78
CA LEU A 246 6.84 -3.46 0.40
C LEU A 246 7.50 -4.82 0.68
N ALA A 247 7.69 -5.66 -0.34
CA ALA A 247 8.32 -6.97 -0.19
C ALA A 247 9.79 -6.87 0.25
N GLU A 248 10.54 -5.89 -0.29
CA GLU A 248 11.91 -5.59 0.12
C GLU A 248 12.00 -5.10 1.57
N ALA A 249 11.06 -4.23 1.97
CA ALA A 249 10.94 -3.75 3.34
C ALA A 249 10.57 -4.89 4.30
N ALA A 250 9.64 -5.77 3.90
CA ALA A 250 9.24 -6.94 4.67
C ALA A 250 10.43 -7.89 4.92
N ARG A 251 11.21 -8.20 3.87
CA ARG A 251 12.43 -9.01 4.00
C ARG A 251 13.43 -8.39 4.98
N SER A 252 13.63 -7.07 4.90
CA SER A 252 14.54 -6.34 5.80
C SER A 252 14.06 -6.37 7.25
N HIS A 253 12.74 -6.27 7.46
CA HIS A 253 12.12 -6.39 8.77
C HIS A 253 12.27 -7.80 9.35
N THR A 254 12.03 -8.86 8.57
CA THR A 254 12.26 -10.26 8.96
C THR A 254 13.69 -10.49 9.42
N MET A 255 14.68 -10.04 8.63
CA MET A 255 16.09 -10.17 8.97
C MET A 255 16.44 -9.46 10.29
N SER A 256 15.90 -8.26 10.49
CA SER A 256 16.11 -7.49 11.72
C SER A 256 15.49 -8.16 12.96
N ARG A 257 14.39 -8.90 12.78
CA ARG A 257 13.72 -9.63 13.87
C ARG A 257 14.43 -10.94 14.20
N VAL A 258 14.80 -11.74 13.20
CA VAL A 258 15.57 -12.98 13.39
C VAL A 258 16.95 -12.71 14.02
N GLY A 259 17.61 -11.63 13.61
CA GLY A 259 18.88 -11.20 14.20
C GLY A 259 18.78 -10.76 15.67
N LYS A 260 17.59 -10.34 16.13
CA LYS A 260 17.33 -10.03 17.56
C LYS A 260 16.93 -11.26 18.37
N GLU A 261 16.32 -12.26 17.73
CA GLU A 261 15.82 -13.48 18.37
C GLU A 261 16.88 -14.59 18.50
N SER A 262 18.07 -14.45 17.90
CA SER A 262 19.21 -15.36 18.11
C SER A 262 20.14 -14.80 19.20
N PRO A 263 20.09 -15.29 20.45
CA PRO A 263 21.14 -14.97 21.42
C PRO A 263 22.39 -15.78 21.09
N VAL A 264 23.56 -15.12 21.18
CA VAL A 264 24.85 -15.80 21.28
C VAL A 264 24.87 -16.70 22.51
#